data_AF-A0A0N5C6R8-F1
#
_entry.id   AF-A0A0N5C6R8-F1
#
_cell.length_a   1.000
_cell.length_b   1.000
_cell.length_c   1.000
_cell.angle_alpha   90.00
_cell.angle_beta   90.00
_cell.angle_gamma   90.00
#
_symmetry.space_group_name_H-M   'P 1'
#
loop_
_entity.id
_entity.type
_entity.pdbx_description
1 polymer ?
#
loop_
_entity_poly.entity_id
_entity_poly.type
_entity_poly.pdbx_seq_one_letter_code
_entity_poly.pdbx_strand_id
1 'polypeptide(L)'
;MKKGRFPLTGSQTNVLARMFYEVLKKFICSNEEINNFDSNIILKLRQHLYILKCILNLLYLMESFEFDSDNLEKMVEETVNNFFKILFVTYGENMKLSMKYHFILHYPLMIKKFGLPVYLSCKRFESLNKYVKEKMVLNCCKKNIRLSIIRKIVYDNFLNSLIHEDTISDPISLIRKTWDFNCSLDESLMEYSTLEHVLEYEILNLNMQLNESIVNENNE
;
A
#
# COMPACT_ATOMS: atom_id res chain seq x y z
N MET A 1 -3.47 6.72 -25.88
CA MET A 1 -4.52 6.78 -24.83
C MET A 1 -3.89 7.22 -23.51
N LYS A 2 -4.36 8.32 -22.90
CA LYS A 2 -3.97 8.65 -21.51
C LYS A 2 -4.59 7.57 -20.61
N LYS A 3 -3.77 6.76 -19.93
CA LYS A 3 -4.25 5.79 -18.92
C LYS A 3 -5.23 6.53 -18.00
N GLY A 4 -6.49 6.09 -17.98
CA GLY A 4 -7.50 6.64 -17.10
C GLY A 4 -6.99 6.55 -15.66
N ARG A 5 -6.73 7.69 -15.03
CA ARG A 5 -6.41 7.70 -13.60
C ARG A 5 -7.73 7.60 -12.87
N PHE A 6 -7.92 6.55 -12.07
CA PHE A 6 -8.98 6.52 -11.08
C PHE A 6 -8.46 7.27 -9.84
N PRO A 7 -8.87 8.53 -9.60
CA PRO A 7 -8.23 9.37 -8.60
C PRO A 7 -8.77 8.99 -7.20
N LEU A 8 -8.17 7.99 -6.59
CA LEU A 8 -8.42 7.66 -5.19
C LEU A 8 -7.57 8.56 -4.28
N THR A 9 -8.15 9.01 -3.17
CA THR A 9 -7.38 9.60 -2.06
C THR A 9 -6.55 8.51 -1.37
N GLY A 10 -5.49 8.90 -0.66
CA GLY A 10 -4.68 7.94 0.09
C GLY A 10 -5.50 7.11 1.08
N SER A 11 -6.49 7.71 1.75
CA SER A 11 -7.41 6.98 2.63
C SER A 11 -8.25 5.94 1.88
N GLN A 12 -8.77 6.30 0.70
CA GLN A 12 -9.54 5.37 -0.13
C GLN A 12 -8.66 4.23 -0.66
N THR A 13 -7.40 4.51 -1.02
CA THR A 13 -6.44 3.47 -1.43
C THR A 13 -6.18 2.48 -0.29
N ASN A 14 -6.04 2.95 0.95
CA ASN A 14 -5.82 2.08 2.11
C ASN A 14 -7.03 1.17 2.36
N VAL A 15 -8.24 1.74 2.34
CA VAL A 15 -9.48 0.96 2.50
C VAL A 15 -9.63 -0.06 1.37
N LEU A 16 -9.35 0.33 0.13
CA LEU A 16 -9.40 -0.57 -1.02
C LEU A 16 -8.39 -1.72 -0.90
N ALA A 17 -7.16 -1.44 -0.49
CA ALA A 17 -6.13 -2.47 -0.25
C ALA A 17 -6.57 -3.46 0.83
N ARG A 18 -7.18 -2.98 1.93
CA ARG A 18 -7.77 -3.82 2.98
C ARG A 18 -8.91 -4.69 2.46
N MET A 19 -9.80 -4.14 1.63
CA MET A 19 -10.87 -4.91 1.00
C MET A 19 -10.32 -6.00 0.07
N PHE A 20 -9.33 -5.68 -0.75
CA PHE A 20 -8.67 -6.67 -1.61
C PHE A 20 -8.04 -7.81 -0.80
N TYR A 21 -7.40 -7.49 0.32
CA TYR A 21 -6.85 -8.49 1.23
C TYR A 21 -7.94 -9.45 1.75
N GLU A 22 -9.07 -8.92 2.23
CA GLU A 22 -10.16 -9.74 2.76
C GLU A 22 -10.83 -10.59 1.68
N VAL A 23 -11.06 -10.02 0.49
CA VAL A 23 -11.62 -10.76 -0.65
C VAL A 23 -10.70 -11.89 -1.06
N LEU A 24 -9.40 -11.62 -1.22
CA LEU A 24 -8.42 -12.63 -1.62
C LEU A 24 -8.26 -13.70 -0.55
N LYS A 25 -8.22 -13.32 0.74
CA LYS A 25 -8.20 -14.27 1.86
C LYS A 25 -9.42 -15.17 1.84
N LYS A 26 -10.62 -14.60 1.69
CA LYS A 26 -11.86 -15.38 1.62
C LYS A 26 -11.84 -16.32 0.41
N PHE A 27 -11.42 -15.83 -0.75
CA PHE A 27 -11.29 -16.64 -1.96
C PHE A 27 -10.36 -17.83 -1.72
N ILE A 28 -9.18 -17.63 -1.13
CA ILE A 28 -8.19 -18.69 -0.83
C ILE A 28 -8.65 -19.64 0.30
N CYS A 29 -9.53 -19.21 1.21
CA CYS A 29 -10.10 -20.09 2.23
C CYS A 29 -11.36 -20.84 1.77
N SER A 30 -11.96 -20.43 0.66
CA SER A 30 -13.18 -21.05 0.11
C SER A 30 -12.77 -22.27 -0.74
N ASN A 31 -12.70 -23.44 -0.09
CA ASN A 31 -12.16 -24.68 -0.69
C ASN A 31 -12.87 -25.16 -1.97
N GLU A 32 -14.11 -24.73 -2.24
CA GLU A 32 -14.93 -25.29 -3.32
C GLU A 32 -14.44 -24.92 -4.74
N GLU A 33 -13.85 -23.73 -4.94
CA GLU A 33 -13.37 -23.28 -6.25
C GLU A 33 -11.87 -23.54 -6.45
N ILE A 34 -11.11 -23.69 -5.37
CA ILE A 34 -9.64 -23.76 -5.38
C ILE A 34 -9.12 -25.11 -5.86
N ASN A 35 -9.84 -26.20 -5.57
CA ASN A 35 -9.42 -27.55 -5.94
C ASN A 35 -9.27 -27.76 -7.46
N ASN A 36 -9.80 -26.84 -8.27
CA ASN A 36 -9.69 -26.87 -9.73
C ASN A 36 -8.47 -26.10 -10.27
N PHE A 37 -7.76 -25.33 -9.43
CA PHE A 37 -6.58 -24.55 -9.85
C PHE A 37 -5.28 -25.34 -9.64
N ASP A 38 -4.31 -25.08 -10.52
CA ASP A 38 -2.93 -25.58 -10.37
C ASP A 38 -2.35 -25.14 -9.01
N SER A 39 -1.67 -26.07 -8.33
CA SER A 39 -0.98 -25.82 -7.05
C SER A 39 -0.03 -24.62 -7.14
N ASN A 40 0.60 -24.41 -8.31
CA ASN A 40 1.48 -23.26 -8.54
C ASN A 40 0.73 -21.92 -8.54
N ILE A 41 -0.48 -21.87 -9.09
CA ILE A 41 -1.32 -20.66 -9.10
C ILE A 41 -1.75 -20.33 -7.68
N ILE A 42 -2.17 -21.35 -6.92
CA ILE A 42 -2.57 -21.21 -5.52
C ILE A 42 -1.40 -20.69 -4.67
N LEU A 43 -0.20 -21.25 -4.87
CA LEU A 43 1.01 -20.80 -4.20
C LEU A 43 1.28 -19.31 -4.50
N LYS A 44 1.27 -18.90 -5.78
CA LYS A 44 1.46 -17.49 -6.14
C LYS A 44 0.41 -16.58 -5.50
N LEU A 45 -0.86 -16.99 -5.48
CA LEU A 45 -1.93 -16.20 -4.84
C LEU A 45 -1.70 -16.05 -3.33
N ARG A 46 -1.23 -17.10 -2.64
CA ARG A 46 -0.86 -17.03 -1.22
C ARG A 46 0.33 -16.12 -0.99
N GLN A 47 1.34 -16.17 -1.85
CA GLN A 47 2.49 -15.26 -1.77
C GLN A 47 2.06 -13.79 -1.96
N HIS A 48 1.18 -13.50 -2.93
CA HIS A 48 0.62 -12.15 -3.13
C HIS A 48 -0.22 -11.68 -1.94
N LEU A 49 -1.01 -12.58 -1.33
CA LEU A 49 -1.76 -12.27 -0.11
C LEU A 49 -0.81 -11.90 1.03
N TYR A 50 0.31 -12.62 1.18
CA TYR A 50 1.31 -12.36 2.20
C TYR A 50 2.08 -11.04 1.96
N ILE A 51 2.41 -10.73 0.69
CA ILE A 51 2.96 -9.42 0.31
C ILE A 51 2.01 -8.30 0.72
N LEU A 52 0.71 -8.45 0.42
CA LEU A 52 -0.31 -7.46 0.76
C LEU A 52 -0.47 -7.30 2.28
N LYS A 53 -0.37 -8.40 3.04
CA LYS A 53 -0.34 -8.39 4.51
C LYS A 53 0.83 -7.54 5.02
N CYS A 54 2.04 -7.77 4.51
CA CYS A 54 3.23 -7.03 4.92
C CYS A 54 3.09 -5.52 4.63
N ILE A 55 2.56 -5.17 3.46
CA ILE A 55 2.33 -3.76 3.08
C ILE A 55 1.33 -3.10 4.05
N LEU A 56 0.22 -3.76 4.36
CA LEU A 56 -0.79 -3.25 5.29
C LEU A 56 -0.24 -3.16 6.73
N ASN A 57 0.56 -4.14 7.16
CA ASN A 57 1.28 -4.09 8.45
C ASN A 57 2.15 -2.84 8.53
N LEU A 58 3.04 -2.64 7.55
CA LEU A 58 3.92 -1.46 7.53
C LEU A 58 3.09 -0.17 7.56
N LEU A 59 2.04 -0.08 6.74
CA LEU A 59 1.21 1.11 6.68
C LEU A 59 0.56 1.44 8.04
N TYR A 60 0.02 0.43 8.73
CA TYR A 60 -0.62 0.64 10.03
C TYR A 60 0.38 0.87 11.16
N LEU A 61 1.54 0.20 11.14
CA LEU A 61 2.62 0.42 12.10
C LEU A 61 3.18 1.86 11.98
N MET A 62 3.38 2.36 10.76
CA MET A 62 3.83 3.74 10.53
C MET A 62 2.82 4.81 10.96
N GLU A 63 1.57 4.42 11.23
CA GLU A 63 0.47 5.31 11.61
C GLU A 63 -0.03 5.09 13.05
N SER A 64 0.54 4.13 13.78
CA SER A 64 0.09 3.76 15.12
C SER A 64 0.69 4.68 16.19
N PHE A 65 -0.11 4.96 17.22
CA PHE A 65 0.31 5.61 18.46
C PHE A 65 0.32 4.64 19.65
N GLU A 66 -0.03 3.38 19.42
CA GLU A 66 -0.30 2.41 20.49
C GLU A 66 0.97 1.70 20.98
N PHE A 67 2.02 1.68 20.15
CA PHE A 67 3.27 0.99 20.44
C PHE A 67 4.35 1.95 20.94
N ASP A 68 5.17 1.46 21.87
CA ASP A 68 6.46 2.04 22.23
C ASP A 68 7.47 1.91 21.07
N SER A 69 8.47 2.79 21.07
CA SER A 69 9.45 2.88 19.98
C SER A 69 10.22 1.58 19.78
N ASP A 70 10.57 0.88 20.86
CA ASP A 70 11.40 -0.33 20.80
C ASP A 70 10.62 -1.53 20.24
N ASN A 71 9.36 -1.71 20.66
CA ASN A 71 8.51 -2.76 20.08
C ASN A 71 8.14 -2.43 18.62
N LEU A 72 7.88 -1.15 18.31
CA LEU A 72 7.61 -0.73 16.94
C LEU A 72 8.80 -0.99 16.01
N GLU A 73 10.03 -0.68 16.45
CA GLU A 73 11.27 -1.00 15.71
C GLU A 73 11.33 -2.47 15.34
N LYS A 74 11.14 -3.38 16.31
CA LYS A 74 11.20 -4.83 16.10
C LYS A 74 10.13 -5.32 15.14
N MET A 75 8.88 -4.89 15.33
CA MET A 75 7.76 -5.31 14.46
C MET A 75 7.96 -4.84 13.01
N VAL A 76 8.48 -3.63 12.84
CA VAL A 76 8.78 -3.07 11.51
C VAL A 76 9.96 -3.81 10.90
N GLU A 77 11.03 -4.09 11.63
CA GLU A 77 12.18 -4.85 11.15
C GLU A 77 11.76 -6.25 10.66
N GLU A 78 10.98 -6.98 11.46
CA GLU A 78 10.46 -8.29 11.09
C GLU A 78 9.58 -8.21 9.84
N THR A 79 8.65 -7.25 9.78
CA THR A 79 7.75 -7.09 8.64
C THR A 79 8.52 -6.72 7.37
N VAL A 80 9.53 -5.84 7.46
CA VAL A 80 10.37 -5.47 6.33
C VAL A 80 11.18 -6.66 5.82
N ASN A 81 11.78 -7.44 6.72
CA ASN A 81 12.54 -8.64 6.37
C ASN A 81 11.65 -9.67 5.66
N ASN A 82 10.45 -9.92 6.21
CA ASN A 82 9.50 -10.87 5.62
C ASN A 82 8.98 -10.38 4.27
N PHE A 83 8.71 -9.07 4.13
CA PHE A 83 8.33 -8.44 2.88
C PHE A 83 9.38 -8.66 1.78
N PHE A 84 10.66 -8.41 2.05
CA PHE A 84 11.69 -8.60 1.04
C PHE A 84 11.90 -10.08 0.68
N LYS A 85 11.89 -10.98 1.67
CA LYS A 85 12.00 -12.43 1.42
C LYS A 85 10.93 -12.92 0.46
N ILE A 86 9.66 -12.61 0.73
CA ILE A 86 8.55 -13.05 -0.12
C ILE A 86 8.59 -12.36 -1.49
N LEU A 87 8.95 -11.08 -1.53
CA LEU A 87 8.99 -10.29 -2.77
C LEU A 87 10.00 -10.89 -3.77
N PHE A 88 11.17 -11.28 -3.29
CA PHE A 88 12.19 -11.93 -4.13
C PHE A 88 11.79 -13.33 -4.57
N VAL A 89 11.11 -14.11 -3.72
CA VAL A 89 10.60 -15.44 -4.11
C VAL A 89 9.51 -15.32 -5.17
N THR A 90 8.62 -14.34 -5.07
CA THR A 90 7.47 -14.20 -5.96
C THR A 90 7.80 -13.61 -7.34
N TYR A 91 8.76 -12.68 -7.42
CA TYR A 91 9.07 -11.97 -8.67
C TYR A 91 10.48 -12.22 -9.21
N GLY A 92 11.31 -12.96 -8.47
CA GLY A 92 12.64 -13.36 -8.90
C GLY A 92 13.62 -12.20 -9.17
N GLU A 93 14.67 -12.51 -9.93
CA GLU A 93 15.75 -11.58 -10.28
C GLU A 93 15.32 -10.50 -11.29
N ASN A 94 14.18 -10.68 -11.95
CA ASN A 94 13.65 -9.76 -12.97
C ASN A 94 13.07 -8.45 -12.35
N MET A 95 12.97 -8.37 -11.03
CA MET A 95 12.38 -7.22 -10.35
C MET A 95 13.32 -6.01 -10.29
N LYS A 96 12.96 -4.94 -11.02
CA LYS A 96 13.61 -3.62 -10.88
C LYS A 96 13.10 -2.89 -9.64
N LEU A 97 13.87 -2.93 -8.55
CA LEU A 97 13.54 -2.20 -7.32
C LEU A 97 13.74 -0.69 -7.50
N SER A 98 12.71 0.08 -7.12
CA SER A 98 12.83 1.54 -7.04
C SER A 98 13.51 1.98 -5.74
N MET A 99 13.99 3.22 -5.69
CA MET A 99 14.57 3.82 -4.47
C MET A 99 13.63 3.77 -3.25
N LYS A 100 12.31 3.71 -3.46
CA LYS A 100 11.34 3.60 -2.36
C LYS A 100 11.51 2.30 -1.58
N TYR A 101 11.84 1.19 -2.25
CA TYR A 101 12.11 -0.08 -1.59
C TYR A 101 13.36 0.04 -0.71
N HIS A 102 14.42 0.66 -1.23
CA HIS A 102 15.63 0.91 -0.43
C HIS A 102 15.33 1.74 0.82
N PHE A 103 14.48 2.76 0.73
CA PHE A 103 14.12 3.57 1.91
C PHE A 103 13.36 2.79 2.98
N ILE A 104 12.58 1.77 2.62
CA ILE A 104 11.85 0.94 3.59
C ILE A 104 12.82 0.20 4.52
N LEU A 105 13.98 -0.23 4.03
CA LEU A 105 15.01 -0.89 4.84
C LEU A 105 15.55 -0.01 5.98
N HIS A 106 15.44 1.31 5.85
CA HIS A 106 15.95 2.26 6.84
C HIS A 106 14.90 2.64 7.90
N TYR A 107 13.64 2.21 7.76
CA TYR A 107 12.60 2.57 8.72
C TYR A 107 12.85 2.08 10.15
N PRO A 108 13.36 0.86 10.42
CA PRO A 108 13.70 0.45 11.78
C PRO A 108 14.72 1.40 12.44
N LEU A 109 15.79 1.74 11.72
CA LEU A 109 16.81 2.68 12.19
C LEU A 109 16.25 4.09 12.40
N MET A 110 15.33 4.52 11.52
CA MET A 110 14.66 5.81 11.65
C MET A 110 13.80 5.85 12.91
N ILE A 111 13.03 4.79 13.19
CA ILE A 111 12.20 4.67 14.39
C ILE A 111 13.06 4.75 15.64
N LYS A 112 14.15 3.98 15.67
CA LYS A 112 15.11 3.99 16.78
C LYS A 112 15.66 5.39 17.08
N LYS A 113 15.95 6.16 16.04
CA LYS A 113 16.61 7.48 16.16
C LYS A 113 15.64 8.62 16.43
N PHE A 114 14.48 8.62 15.78
CA PHE A 114 13.55 9.75 15.78
C PHE A 114 12.21 9.45 16.48
N GLY A 115 11.99 8.20 16.91
CA GLY A 115 10.76 7.74 17.53
C GLY A 115 9.64 7.46 16.54
N LEU A 116 8.41 7.72 16.96
CA LEU A 116 7.18 7.38 16.23
C LEU A 116 7.13 8.05 14.83
N PRO A 117 7.06 7.27 13.73
CA PRO A 117 7.02 7.79 12.35
C PRO A 117 5.86 8.74 12.07
N VAL A 118 4.75 8.61 12.82
CA VAL A 118 3.56 9.44 12.65
C VAL A 118 3.87 10.93 12.76
N TYR A 119 4.80 11.30 13.64
CA TYR A 119 5.20 12.70 13.84
C TYR A 119 6.04 13.26 12.70
N LEU A 120 6.69 12.38 11.91
CA LEU A 120 7.50 12.76 10.75
C LEU A 120 6.68 12.79 9.45
N SER A 121 5.39 12.46 9.52
CA SER A 121 4.53 12.37 8.34
C SER A 121 4.17 13.73 7.75
N CYS A 122 4.28 13.86 6.43
CA CYS A 122 3.85 15.04 5.68
C CYS A 122 2.33 15.15 5.49
N LYS A 123 1.54 14.14 5.88
CA LYS A 123 0.08 14.10 5.63
C LYS A 123 -0.66 15.32 6.19
N ARG A 124 -0.29 15.76 7.39
CA ARG A 124 -0.90 16.94 8.03
C ARG A 124 -0.60 18.20 7.24
N PHE A 125 0.63 18.37 6.77
CA PHE A 125 1.05 19.51 5.95
C PHE A 125 0.35 19.52 4.59
N GLU A 126 0.26 18.38 3.91
CA GLU A 126 -0.42 18.28 2.62
C GLU A 126 -1.92 18.56 2.72
N SER A 127 -2.58 18.02 3.75
CA SER A 127 -3.99 18.27 4.04
C SER A 127 -4.25 19.75 4.32
N LEU A 128 -3.42 20.37 5.18
CA LEU A 128 -3.55 21.80 5.49
C LEU A 128 -3.28 22.67 4.25
N ASN A 129 -2.32 22.30 3.40
CA ASN A 129 -2.05 23.02 2.16
C ASN A 129 -3.25 22.95 1.20
N LYS A 130 -3.91 21.80 1.09
CA LYS A 130 -5.16 21.67 0.32
C LYS A 130 -6.24 22.61 0.87
N TYR A 131 -6.46 22.58 2.18
CA TYR A 131 -7.45 23.43 2.85
C TYR A 131 -7.16 24.93 2.67
N VAL A 132 -5.90 25.36 2.77
CA VAL A 132 -5.48 26.75 2.51
C VAL A 132 -5.82 27.15 1.07
N LYS A 133 -5.56 26.29 0.09
CA LYS A 133 -5.90 26.55 -1.33
C LYS A 133 -7.39 26.69 -1.55
N GLU A 134 -8.20 25.82 -0.94
CA GLU A 134 -9.67 25.90 -1.00
C GLU A 134 -10.18 27.23 -0.43
N LYS A 135 -9.67 27.65 0.73
CA LYS A 135 -10.03 28.94 1.34
C LYS A 135 -9.54 30.14 0.52
N MET A 136 -8.41 30.01 -0.18
CA MET A 136 -7.90 31.05 -1.07
C MET A 136 -8.83 31.28 -2.26
N VAL A 137 -9.35 30.21 -2.88
CA VAL A 137 -10.29 30.31 -4.01
C VAL A 137 -11.59 30.99 -3.60
N LEU A 138 -12.08 30.72 -2.38
CA LEU A 138 -13.30 31.32 -1.84
C LEU A 138 -13.12 32.74 -1.31
N ASN A 139 -11.90 33.30 -1.33
CA ASN A 139 -11.62 34.59 -0.72
C ASN A 139 -11.87 35.77 -1.66
N CYS A 140 -12.81 36.64 -1.29
CA CYS A 140 -13.13 37.85 -2.07
C CYS A 140 -12.16 39.02 -1.84
N CYS A 141 -11.39 39.02 -0.74
CA CYS A 141 -10.48 40.13 -0.40
C CYS A 141 -9.16 40.03 -1.17
N LYS A 142 -8.91 40.97 -2.10
CA LYS A 142 -7.70 41.00 -2.95
C LYS A 142 -6.53 41.79 -2.36
N LYS A 143 -6.73 42.64 -1.34
CA LYS A 143 -5.67 43.49 -0.77
C LYS A 143 -4.74 42.73 0.17
N ASN A 144 -5.30 42.10 1.22
CA ASN A 144 -4.53 41.38 2.23
C ASN A 144 -4.94 39.90 2.28
N ILE A 145 -4.76 39.21 1.14
CA ILE A 145 -5.18 37.81 0.94
C ILE A 145 -4.67 36.92 2.09
N ARG A 146 -3.38 37.01 2.44
CA ARG A 146 -2.74 36.18 3.48
C ARG A 146 -3.39 36.34 4.85
N LEU A 147 -3.55 37.59 5.31
CA LEU A 147 -4.16 37.88 6.61
C LEU A 147 -5.63 37.44 6.66
N SER A 148 -6.39 37.68 5.59
CA SER A 148 -7.79 37.27 5.50
C SER A 148 -7.95 35.75 5.54
N ILE A 149 -7.08 34.99 4.86
CA ILE A 149 -7.10 33.53 4.89
C ILE A 149 -6.76 33.02 6.29
N ILE A 150 -5.69 33.51 6.91
CA ILE A 150 -5.28 33.08 8.25
C ILE A 150 -6.41 33.33 9.26
N ARG A 151 -7.03 34.52 9.25
CA ARG A 151 -8.15 34.83 10.15
C ARG A 151 -9.35 33.89 9.95
N LYS A 152 -9.69 33.57 8.69
CA LYS A 152 -10.76 32.62 8.38
C LYS A 152 -10.45 31.22 8.91
N ILE A 153 -9.20 30.74 8.73
CA ILE A 153 -8.78 29.43 9.23
C ILE A 153 -8.84 29.37 10.76
N VAL A 154 -8.34 30.41 11.44
CA VAL A 154 -8.39 30.49 12.91
C VAL A 154 -9.83 30.48 13.41
N TYR A 155 -10.71 31.25 12.76
CA TYR A 155 -12.13 31.29 13.14
C TYR A 155 -12.85 29.96 12.88
N ASP A 156 -12.60 29.32 11.73
CA ASP A 156 -13.15 27.98 11.44
C ASP A 156 -12.68 26.95 12.48
N ASN A 157 -11.41 26.97 12.86
CA ASN A 157 -10.89 26.07 13.90
C ASN A 157 -11.55 26.32 15.26
N PHE A 158 -11.78 27.58 15.62
CA PHE A 158 -12.50 27.95 16.83
C PHE A 158 -13.94 27.41 16.80
N LEU A 159 -14.67 27.60 15.69
CA LEU A 159 -16.03 27.05 15.55
C LEU A 159 -16.04 25.52 15.62
N ASN A 160 -15.10 24.85 14.94
CA ASN A 160 -15.00 23.39 14.97
C ASN A 160 -14.72 22.87 16.39
N SER A 161 -13.93 23.59 17.19
CA SER A 161 -13.65 23.22 18.59
C SER A 161 -14.88 23.33 19.51
N LEU A 162 -15.86 24.14 19.16
CA LEU A 162 -17.12 24.29 19.89
C LEU A 162 -18.18 23.26 19.47
N ILE A 163 -18.11 22.76 18.23
CA ILE A 163 -19.07 21.80 17.67
C ILE A 163 -18.65 20.35 17.98
N HIS A 164 -17.35 20.09 18.04
CA HIS A 164 -16.79 18.75 18.25
C HIS A 164 -16.25 18.56 19.66
N GLU A 165 -17.14 18.46 20.65
CA GLU A 165 -16.86 17.68 21.86
C GLU A 165 -17.03 16.17 21.52
N ASP A 166 -15.93 15.43 21.57
CA ASP A 166 -15.86 13.98 21.84
C ASP A 166 -16.43 12.93 20.86
N THR A 167 -16.34 13.09 19.54
CA THR A 167 -16.58 11.96 18.61
C THR A 167 -15.54 11.82 17.51
N ILE A 168 -14.26 11.63 17.90
CA ILE A 168 -13.25 11.13 16.97
C ILE A 168 -13.31 9.60 16.98
N SER A 169 -14.36 9.03 16.38
CA SER A 169 -14.34 7.65 15.89
C SER A 169 -14.19 7.66 14.38
N ASP A 170 -13.05 8.15 13.89
CA ASP A 170 -12.72 8.06 12.47
C ASP A 170 -12.80 6.57 12.05
N PRO A 171 -13.67 6.18 11.10
CA PRO A 171 -13.81 4.79 10.68
C PRO A 171 -12.48 4.16 10.24
N ILE A 172 -11.53 4.96 9.76
CA ILE A 172 -10.17 4.49 9.43
C ILE A 172 -9.40 4.08 10.69
N SER A 173 -9.59 4.80 11.80
CA SER A 173 -9.00 4.43 13.09
C SER A 173 -9.55 3.09 13.60
N LEU A 174 -10.84 2.82 13.39
CA LEU A 174 -11.49 1.56 13.77
C LEU A 174 -10.99 0.37 12.93
N ILE A 175 -10.76 0.58 11.64
CA ILE A 175 -10.19 -0.45 10.75
C ILE A 175 -8.78 -0.84 11.21
N ARG A 176 -7.97 0.12 11.70
CA ARG A 176 -6.63 -0.16 12.25
C ARG A 176 -6.68 -0.95 13.55
N LYS A 177 -7.59 -0.60 14.47
CA LYS A 177 -7.71 -1.28 15.77
C LYS A 177 -8.07 -2.76 15.69
N THR A 178 -8.70 -3.19 14.60
CA THR A 178 -9.10 -4.59 14.37
C THR A 178 -8.06 -5.39 13.57
N TRP A 179 -6.92 -4.78 13.24
CA TRP A 179 -5.90 -5.41 12.44
C TRP A 179 -4.99 -6.30 13.30
N ASP A 180 -4.88 -7.57 12.90
CA ASP A 180 -3.91 -8.50 13.48
C ASP A 180 -2.51 -8.23 12.90
N PHE A 181 -1.53 -7.90 13.73
CA PHE A 181 -0.16 -7.63 13.27
C PHE A 181 0.68 -8.89 13.10
N ASN A 182 0.19 -10.08 13.49
CA ASN A 182 0.94 -11.32 13.33
C ASN A 182 1.37 -11.51 11.87
N CYS A 183 2.67 -11.68 11.69
CA CYS A 183 3.32 -11.79 10.38
C CYS A 183 4.37 -12.88 10.39
N SER A 184 4.08 -14.02 11.02
CA SER A 184 4.94 -15.20 10.92
C SER A 184 5.00 -15.67 9.46
N LEU A 185 6.20 -15.80 8.93
CA LEU A 185 6.42 -16.33 7.59
C LEU A 185 6.23 -17.85 7.61
N ASP A 186 5.31 -18.34 6.79
CA ASP A 186 5.12 -19.77 6.55
C ASP A 186 6.19 -20.25 5.55
N GLU A 187 7.00 -21.24 5.93
CA GLU A 187 8.09 -21.78 5.11
C GLU A 187 7.57 -22.34 3.78
N SER A 188 6.33 -22.81 3.70
CA SER A 188 5.72 -23.29 2.46
C SER A 188 5.59 -22.21 1.39
N LEU A 189 5.59 -20.93 1.78
CA LEU A 189 5.53 -19.81 0.84
C LEU A 189 6.87 -19.54 0.15
N MET A 190 7.97 -20.10 0.68
CA MET A 190 9.32 -19.91 0.15
C MET A 190 9.65 -20.85 -1.02
N GLU A 191 8.72 -21.74 -1.39
CA GLU A 191 8.87 -22.59 -2.56
C GLU A 191 8.89 -21.74 -3.84
N TYR A 192 9.93 -21.92 -4.66
CA TYR A 192 10.02 -21.29 -5.98
C TYR A 192 9.02 -21.95 -6.93
N SER A 193 8.00 -21.21 -7.34
CA SER A 193 7.15 -21.68 -8.45
C SER A 193 7.94 -21.53 -9.76
N THR A 194 8.29 -22.64 -10.41
CA THR A 194 8.86 -22.68 -11.76
C THR A 194 7.95 -22.08 -12.84
N LEU A 195 6.70 -21.76 -12.48
CA LEU A 195 5.66 -21.21 -13.36
C LEU A 195 6.07 -19.93 -14.07
N GLU A 196 6.96 -19.10 -13.49
CA GLU A 196 7.39 -17.86 -14.14
C GLU A 196 8.31 -18.14 -15.34
N HIS A 197 9.23 -19.10 -15.22
CA HIS A 197 10.02 -19.59 -16.35
C HIS A 197 9.18 -20.34 -17.39
N VAL A 198 8.15 -21.10 -16.95
CA VAL A 198 7.25 -21.81 -17.86
C VAL A 198 6.36 -20.83 -18.64
N LEU A 199 5.77 -19.84 -17.97
CA LEU A 199 4.94 -18.81 -18.61
C LEU A 199 5.77 -17.88 -19.50
N GLU A 200 6.98 -17.49 -19.09
CA GLU A 200 7.89 -16.73 -19.96
C GLU A 200 8.26 -17.53 -21.21
N TYR A 201 8.53 -18.84 -21.05
CA TYR A 201 8.81 -19.73 -22.17
C TYR A 201 7.60 -19.93 -23.09
N GLU A 202 6.40 -20.10 -22.54
CA GLU A 202 5.15 -20.21 -23.30
C GLU A 202 4.82 -18.92 -24.06
N ILE A 203 4.99 -17.76 -23.43
CA ILE A 203 4.80 -16.45 -24.08
C ILE A 203 5.84 -16.25 -25.19
N LEU A 204 7.09 -16.69 -24.98
CA LEU A 204 8.14 -16.60 -25.98
C LEU A 204 7.84 -17.51 -27.18
N ASN A 205 7.37 -18.74 -26.93
CA ASN A 205 6.93 -19.67 -27.97
C ASN A 205 5.72 -19.14 -28.76
N LEU A 206 4.72 -18.58 -28.08
CA LEU A 206 3.56 -17.98 -28.74
C LEU A 206 3.95 -16.80 -29.61
N ASN A 207 4.89 -15.95 -29.16
CA ASN A 207 5.40 -14.83 -29.95
C ASN A 207 6.23 -15.31 -31.17
N MET A 208 7.00 -16.40 -31.02
CA MET A 208 7.71 -17.01 -32.14
C MET A 208 6.74 -17.54 -33.19
N GLN A 209 5.71 -18.28 -32.79
CA GLN A 209 4.68 -18.81 -33.70
C GLN A 209 3.93 -17.68 -34.43
N LEU A 210 3.59 -16.60 -33.72
CA LEU A 210 2.97 -15.41 -34.30
C LEU A 210 3.87 -14.76 -35.36
N ASN A 211 5.16 -14.59 -35.05
CA ASN A 211 6.11 -14.02 -36.00
C ASN A 211 6.32 -14.92 -37.24
N GLU A 212 6.38 -16.24 -37.06
CA GLU A 212 6.44 -17.19 -38.17
C GLU A 212 5.18 -17.13 -39.06
N SER A 213 3.99 -17.00 -38.47
CA SER A 213 2.75 -16.81 -39.24
C SER A 213 2.73 -15.50 -40.03
N ILE A 214 3.22 -14.39 -39.44
CA ILE A 214 3.29 -13.09 -40.10
C ILE A 214 4.32 -13.11 -41.26
N VAL A 215 5.44 -13.81 -41.09
CA VAL A 215 6.46 -13.94 -42.16
C VAL A 215 5.94 -14.79 -43.32
N ASN A 216 5.13 -15.81 -43.05
CA ASN A 216 4.54 -16.65 -44.10
C ASN A 216 3.41 -15.93 -44.86
N GLU A 217 2.61 -15.08 -44.20
CA GLU A 217 1.57 -14.26 -44.87
C GLU A 217 2.15 -13.16 -45.78
N ASN A 218 3.41 -12.73 -45.57
CA ASN A 218 4.06 -11.71 -46.41
C ASN A 218 4.86 -12.30 -47.61
N ASN A 219 4.92 -13.63 -47.73
CA ASN A 219 5.62 -14.34 -48.80
C ASN A 219 4.67 -15.03 -49.80
N GLU A 220 3.35 -14.81 -49.68
CA GLU A 220 2.34 -15.05 -50.72
C GLU A 220 2.00 -13.74 -51.46
#